data_AF-A0A7V7CTK5-F1
#
_entry.id   AF-A0A7V7CTK5-F1
#
_cell.length_a   1.000
_cell.length_b   1.000
_cell.length_c   1.000
_cell.angle_alpha   90.00
_cell.angle_beta   90.00
_cell.angle_gamma   90.00
#
_symmetry.space_group_name_H-M   'P 1'
#
loop_
_entity.id
_entity.type
_entity.pdbx_description
1 polymer ?
#
loop_
_entity_poly.entity_id
_entity_poly.type
_entity_poly.pdbx_seq_one_letter_code
_entity_poly.pdbx_strand_id
1 'polypeptide(L)'
;MSRRQPYHERDLTHCIETKNVTLKSDNALPYGLKGGGYVQISIADCGSGMDKETMGKIFDPFFTTKELAGGTGLGLASVYTAIKAAMDKK
;
A
#
# COMPACT_ATOMS: atom_id res chain seq x y z
N MET A 1 -4.69 -37.62 -17.75
CA MET A 1 -5.96 -37.41 -17.03
C MET A 1 -5.74 -37.70 -15.55
N SER A 2 -5.59 -36.68 -14.70
CA SER A 2 -5.58 -36.86 -13.24
C SER A 2 -6.32 -35.69 -12.59
N ARG A 3 -7.56 -36.02 -12.22
CA ARG A 3 -8.50 -35.39 -11.28
C ARG A 3 -8.17 -33.97 -10.78
N ARG A 4 -8.98 -33.00 -11.24
CA ARG A 4 -9.27 -31.75 -10.53
C ARG A 4 -9.79 -32.12 -9.13
N GLN A 5 -9.07 -31.72 -8.09
CA GLN A 5 -9.57 -31.72 -6.71
C GLN A 5 -10.09 -30.32 -6.34
N PRO A 6 -11.05 -30.23 -5.41
CA PRO A 6 -12.10 -29.21 -5.41
C PRO A 6 -11.66 -27.89 -4.75
N TYR A 7 -12.18 -26.81 -5.32
CA TYR A 7 -12.22 -25.46 -4.79
C TYR A 7 -12.90 -25.47 -3.41
N HIS A 8 -12.18 -25.35 -2.28
CA HIS A 8 -12.72 -25.01 -0.95
C HIS A 8 -11.60 -24.66 0.06
N GLU A 9 -10.98 -23.48 -0.08
CA GLU A 9 -10.64 -22.56 1.02
C GLU A 9 -10.18 -21.24 0.39
N ARG A 10 -10.60 -20.10 0.93
CA ARG A 10 -10.36 -18.78 0.34
C ARG A 10 -8.86 -18.48 0.29
N ASP A 11 -8.27 -18.47 -0.89
CA ASP A 11 -6.93 -17.92 -1.15
C ASP A 11 -6.98 -16.39 -0.92
N LEU A 12 -6.93 -15.98 0.34
CA LEU A 12 -6.74 -14.58 0.76
C LEU A 12 -5.25 -14.27 0.69
N THR A 13 -4.63 -14.50 -0.47
CA THR A 13 -3.21 -14.28 -0.66
C THR A 13 -2.95 -12.77 -0.65
N HIS A 14 -2.42 -12.28 0.47
CA HIS A 14 -1.80 -10.96 0.52
C HIS A 14 -0.34 -11.16 0.11
N CYS A 15 0.05 -10.57 -1.01
CA CYS A 15 1.42 -10.67 -1.52
C CYS A 15 2.22 -9.46 -1.03
N ILE A 16 3.34 -9.75 -0.36
CA ILE A 16 4.36 -8.75 -0.05
C ILE A 16 5.58 -9.06 -0.89
N GLU A 17 6.02 -8.09 -1.67
CA GLU A 17 7.18 -8.20 -2.54
C GLU A 17 8.18 -7.10 -2.22
N THR A 18 9.47 -7.44 -2.31
CA THR A 18 10.56 -6.47 -2.20
C THR A 18 11.43 -6.55 -3.45
N LYS A 19 11.88 -5.40 -3.94
CA LYS A 19 12.84 -5.34 -5.04
C LYS A 19 13.75 -4.13 -4.92
N ASN A 20 14.99 -4.30 -5.36
CA ASN A 20 15.91 -3.18 -5.53
C ASN A 20 15.48 -2.38 -6.77
N VAL A 21 15.36 -1.07 -6.62
CA VAL A 21 15.04 -0.15 -7.71
C VAL A 21 16.04 1.01 -7.72
N THR A 22 16.38 1.48 -8.91
CA THR A 22 17.22 2.66 -9.10
C THR A 22 16.36 3.78 -9.68
N LEU A 23 16.20 4.87 -8.93
CA LEU A 23 15.48 6.04 -9.40
C LEU A 23 16.47 6.96 -10.12
N LYS A 24 16.13 7.34 -11.36
CA LYS A 24 16.94 8.27 -12.17
C LYS A 24 16.75 9.70 -11.67
N SER A 25 17.84 10.46 -11.64
CA SER A 25 17.94 11.83 -11.11
C SER A 25 17.45 12.89 -12.10
N ASP A 26 16.32 12.63 -12.76
CA ASP A 26 15.89 13.40 -13.92
C ASP A 26 14.84 14.42 -13.44
N ASN A 27 15.27 15.38 -12.61
CA ASN A 27 14.50 16.52 -12.09
C ASN A 27 13.15 16.21 -11.41
N ALA A 28 13.13 16.36 -10.08
CA ALA A 28 11.97 16.30 -9.19
C ALA A 28 11.18 14.97 -9.25
N LEU A 29 11.78 13.91 -8.68
CA LEU A 29 11.01 12.72 -8.33
C LEU A 29 9.86 13.11 -7.38
N PRO A 30 8.71 12.43 -7.46
CA PRO A 30 7.59 12.67 -6.55
C PRO A 30 8.07 12.71 -5.11
N TYR A 31 7.48 13.64 -4.34
CA TYR A 31 7.78 13.82 -2.92
C TYR A 31 9.22 14.25 -2.59
N GLY A 32 10.03 14.68 -3.56
CA GLY A 32 11.38 15.20 -3.30
C GLY A 32 12.45 14.12 -3.11
N LEU A 33 12.20 12.91 -3.62
CA LEU A 33 13.20 11.84 -3.60
C LEU A 33 14.43 12.22 -4.45
N LYS A 34 15.63 11.90 -3.95
CA LYS A 34 16.90 12.07 -4.70
C LYS A 34 17.10 10.86 -5.62
N GLY A 35 17.77 11.03 -6.76
CA GLY A 35 18.18 9.86 -7.56
C GLY A 35 19.10 8.92 -6.76
N GLY A 36 19.03 7.63 -7.02
CA GLY A 36 19.84 6.63 -6.31
C GLY A 36 19.16 5.26 -6.18
N GLY A 37 19.79 4.39 -5.38
CA GLY A 37 19.27 3.06 -5.06
C GLY A 37 18.25 3.10 -3.92
N TYR A 38 17.15 2.38 -4.10
CA TYR A 38 16.05 2.23 -3.15
C TYR A 38 15.61 0.77 -3.08
N VAL A 39 15.00 0.39 -1.97
CA VAL A 39 14.20 -0.84 -1.88
C VAL A 39 12.74 -0.45 -2.03
N GLN A 40 12.08 -0.99 -3.04
CA GLN A 40 10.63 -0.91 -3.17
C GLN A 40 9.99 -2.04 -2.37
N ILE A 41 8.98 -1.71 -1.58
CA ILE A 41 8.08 -2.67 -0.92
C ILE A 41 6.72 -2.53 -1.59
N SER A 42 6.17 -3.64 -2.07
CA SER A 42 4.84 -3.72 -2.69
C SER A 42 3.96 -4.64 -1.86
N ILE A 43 2.75 -4.17 -1.54
CA ILE A 43 1.71 -4.93 -0.85
C ILE A 43 0.53 -5.02 -1.81
N ALA A 44 0.07 -6.23 -2.10
CA ALA A 44 -1.09 -6.49 -2.95
C ALA A 44 -2.03 -7.46 -2.25
N ASP A 45 -3.33 -7.29 -2.47
CA ASP A 45 -4.38 -8.20 -2.04
C ASP A 45 -5.33 -8.49 -3.21
N CYS A 46 -6.09 -9.57 -3.10
CA CYS A 46 -7.12 -9.94 -4.09
C CYS A 46 -8.52 -9.49 -3.66
N GLY A 47 -8.63 -8.43 -2.86
CA GLY A 47 -9.89 -7.84 -2.45
C GLY A 47 -10.59 -7.10 -3.60
N SER A 48 -11.73 -6.48 -3.28
CA SER A 48 -12.53 -5.72 -4.26
C SER A 48 -11.88 -4.40 -4.72
N GLY A 49 -10.74 -4.02 -4.14
CA GLY A 49 -10.11 -2.71 -4.35
C GLY A 49 -10.92 -1.56 -3.72
N MET A 50 -10.58 -0.34 -4.14
CA MET A 50 -11.17 0.92 -3.65
C MET A 50 -11.63 1.76 -4.84
N ASP A 51 -12.81 2.38 -4.72
CA ASP A 51 -13.29 3.35 -5.70
C ASP A 51 -12.49 4.67 -5.64
N LYS A 52 -12.71 5.55 -6.62
CA LYS A 52 -11.97 6.82 -6.74
C LYS A 52 -12.19 7.76 -5.55
N GLU A 53 -13.40 7.76 -4.97
CA GLU A 53 -13.70 8.64 -3.84
C GLU A 53 -12.96 8.18 -2.58
N THR A 54 -13.00 6.88 -2.32
CA THR A 54 -12.28 6.20 -1.25
C THR A 54 -10.78 6.46 -1.40
N MET A 55 -10.21 6.23 -2.59
CA MET A 55 -8.79 6.51 -2.87
C MET A 55 -8.37 7.96 -2.61
N GLY A 56 -9.28 8.93 -2.74
CA GLY A 56 -9.00 10.34 -2.42
C GLY A 56 -8.91 10.63 -0.92
N LYS A 57 -9.52 9.79 -0.08
CA LYS A 57 -9.66 10.00 1.37
C LYS A 57 -8.92 8.97 2.23
N ILE A 58 -8.38 7.89 1.64
CA ILE A 58 -7.80 6.75 2.39
C ILE A 58 -6.66 7.11 3.35
N PHE A 59 -6.01 8.25 3.16
CA PHE A 59 -4.95 8.74 4.04
C PHE A 59 -5.44 9.78 5.06
N ASP A 60 -6.72 10.16 5.04
CA ASP A 60 -7.31 11.09 5.98
C ASP A 60 -7.44 10.43 7.37
N PRO A 61 -7.04 11.12 8.46
CA PRO A 61 -7.22 10.60 9.81
C PRO A 61 -8.68 10.27 10.08
N PHE A 62 -8.92 9.09 10.68
CA PHE A 62 -10.24 8.56 11.05
C PHE A 62 -11.15 8.15 9.89
N PHE A 63 -10.74 8.34 8.62
CA PHE A 63 -11.52 7.84 7.49
C PHE A 63 -11.52 6.31 7.48
N THR A 64 -12.70 5.71 7.36
CA THR A 64 -12.89 4.25 7.26
C THR A 64 -14.19 3.94 6.54
N THR A 65 -14.19 2.90 5.70
CA THR A 65 -15.41 2.31 5.09
C THR A 65 -15.95 1.15 5.92
N LYS A 66 -15.25 0.77 7.00
CA LYS A 66 -15.68 -0.27 7.93
C LYS A 66 -16.73 0.29 8.90
N GLU A 67 -17.67 -0.57 9.28
CA GLU A 67 -18.68 -0.29 10.32
C GLU A 67 -18.05 0.16 11.65
N LEU A 68 -18.85 0.75 12.53
CA LEU A 68 -18.41 1.45 13.76
C LEU A 68 -17.47 0.63 14.68
N ALA A 69 -17.53 -0.70 14.64
CA ALA A 69 -16.66 -1.62 15.41
C ALA A 69 -15.45 -2.17 14.62
N GLY A 70 -15.32 -1.85 13.33
CA GLY A 70 -14.38 -2.49 12.40
C GLY A 70 -13.01 -1.81 12.28
N GLY A 71 -12.81 -0.62 12.85
CA GLY A 71 -11.51 0.05 12.90
C GLY A 71 -11.58 1.55 13.19
N THR A 72 -10.47 2.12 13.66
CA THR A 72 -10.36 3.55 14.02
C THR A 72 -10.08 4.48 12.85
N GLY A 73 -9.81 3.94 11.65
CA GLY A 73 -9.42 4.74 10.48
C GLY A 73 -8.03 5.40 10.59
N LEU A 74 -7.16 4.95 11.50
CA LEU A 74 -5.84 5.56 11.72
C LEU A 74 -4.66 4.87 11.03
N GLY A 75 -4.86 3.68 10.46
CA GLY A 75 -3.76 2.85 9.94
C GLY A 75 -3.00 3.52 8.78
N LEU A 76 -3.68 3.80 7.67
CA LEU A 76 -3.06 4.40 6.49
C LEU A 76 -2.57 5.84 6.74
N ALA A 77 -3.31 6.63 7.52
CA ALA A 77 -2.87 7.96 7.94
C ALA A 77 -1.54 7.91 8.72
N SER A 78 -1.37 6.90 9.58
CA SER A 78 -0.14 6.67 10.35
C SER A 78 1.03 6.26 9.43
N VAL A 79 0.79 5.36 8.46
CA VAL A 79 1.80 4.95 7.47
C VAL A 79 2.27 6.15 6.65
N TYR A 80 1.34 6.95 6.13
CA TYR A 80 1.67 8.15 5.36
C TYR A 80 2.51 9.14 6.18
N THR A 81 2.12 9.37 7.43
CA THR A 81 2.87 10.25 8.35
C THR A 81 4.28 9.72 8.62
N ALA A 82 4.42 8.42 8.86
CA ALA A 82 5.72 7.80 9.10
C ALA A 82 6.67 7.94 7.89
N ILE A 83 6.15 7.73 6.68
CA ILE A 83 6.91 7.92 5.43
C ILE A 83 7.32 9.38 5.29
N LYS A 84 6.39 10.32 5.41
CA LYS A 84 6.67 11.76 5.27
C LYS A 84 7.70 12.24 6.30
N ALA A 85 7.54 11.85 7.56
CA ALA A 85 8.48 12.20 8.63
C ALA A 85 9.89 11.61 8.42
N ALA A 86 10.00 10.46 7.75
CA ALA A 86 11.29 9.88 7.38
C ALA A 86 11.95 10.61 6.21
N MET A 87 11.15 11.19 5.31
CA MET A 87 11.65 11.98 4.18
C MET A 87 12.13 13.36 4.59
N ASP A 88 11.44 14.03 5.52
CA ASP A 88 11.81 15.36 6.02
C ASP A 88 13.10 15.36 6.85
N LYS A 89 13.58 14.18 7.27
CA LYS A 89 14.83 13.99 8.05
C LYS A 89 16.08 13.82 7.18
N LYS A 90 15.98 13.93 5.85
CA LYS A 90 17.08 13.73 4.87
C LYS A 90 17.50 15.01 4.15
#